data_AF-A0A2N5WVN6-F1
#
_entry.id   AF-A0A2N5WVN6-F1
#
_cell.length_a   1.000
_cell.length_b   1.000
_cell.length_c   1.000
_cell.angle_alpha   90.00
_cell.angle_beta   90.00
_cell.angle_gamma   90.00
#
_symmetry.space_group_name_H-M   'P 1'
#
loop_
_entity.id
_entity.type
_entity.pdbx_description
1 polymer ?
#
loop_
_entity_poly.entity_id
_entity_poly.type
_entity_poly.pdbx_seq_one_letter_code
_entity_poly.pdbx_strand_id
1 'polypeptide(L)'
;MTAGGAAAPATPPAKGRRSVVGTPRRLAVLFLMPALVLLGALVVYPIGYTLVRSLFDAGGSEFVGLGNYAEVFTDPDILVAVRNNAIWVAVAPTVATALGLVFAVLTERISWGTAFKLVVFMPMAISMLAAGIIFRLVYEQDPDKGIANAVVVGVHDTFAEASAYPGARPRPDGVLKPSGDGAFTAASPARPGSPADLALV
;
A
#
# COMPACT_ATOMS: atom_id res chain seq x y z
N MET A 1 -47.25 -74.29 -27.21
CA MET A 1 -47.35 -73.04 -28.00
C MET A 1 -48.55 -72.28 -27.41
N THR A 2 -48.48 -71.08 -26.85
CA THR A 2 -47.65 -69.89 -27.14
C THR A 2 -47.63 -68.98 -25.91
N ALA A 3 -46.44 -68.52 -25.48
CA ALA A 3 -46.31 -67.46 -24.49
C ALA A 3 -46.64 -66.11 -25.15
N GLY A 4 -47.54 -65.34 -24.54
CA GLY A 4 -47.89 -63.98 -24.97
C GLY A 4 -46.75 -63.00 -24.64
N GLY A 5 -46.15 -62.44 -25.69
CA GLY A 5 -45.18 -61.36 -25.57
C GLY A 5 -45.88 -60.03 -25.26
N ALA A 6 -45.68 -59.52 -24.05
CA ALA A 6 -46.08 -58.17 -23.69
C ALA A 6 -45.14 -57.16 -24.36
N ALA A 7 -45.68 -56.33 -25.25
CA ALA A 7 -44.97 -55.25 -25.91
C ALA A 7 -44.59 -54.16 -24.91
N ALA A 8 -43.31 -53.80 -24.86
CA ALA A 8 -42.80 -52.71 -24.03
C ALA A 8 -43.35 -51.34 -24.51
N PRO A 9 -43.61 -50.39 -23.60
CA PRO A 9 -44.11 -49.08 -23.97
C PRO A 9 -43.05 -48.29 -24.75
N ALA A 10 -43.43 -47.73 -25.90
CA ALA A 10 -42.58 -46.87 -26.71
C ALA A 10 -42.30 -45.54 -25.99
N THR A 11 -41.03 -45.24 -25.74
CA THR A 11 -40.59 -43.96 -25.19
C THR A 11 -40.93 -42.82 -26.15
N PRO A 12 -41.56 -41.72 -25.70
CA PRO A 12 -41.88 -40.59 -26.57
C PRO A 12 -40.61 -39.93 -27.10
N PRO A 13 -40.61 -39.43 -28.35
CA PRO A 13 -39.44 -38.78 -28.93
C PRO A 13 -39.10 -37.52 -28.14
N ALA A 14 -37.87 -37.42 -27.65
CA ALA A 14 -37.36 -36.23 -26.99
C ALA A 14 -37.41 -35.05 -27.96
N LYS A 15 -38.31 -34.07 -27.71
CA LYS A 15 -38.36 -32.80 -28.45
C LYS A 15 -37.01 -32.10 -28.30
N GLY A 16 -36.25 -32.03 -29.39
CA GLY A 16 -34.97 -31.32 -29.43
C GLY A 16 -35.13 -29.88 -28.92
N ARG A 17 -34.36 -29.52 -27.88
CA ARG A 17 -34.22 -28.13 -27.43
C ARG A 17 -33.70 -27.33 -28.63
N ARG A 18 -34.54 -26.49 -29.22
CA ARG A 18 -34.11 -25.54 -30.24
C ARG A 18 -33.07 -24.63 -29.60
N SER A 19 -31.81 -24.86 -29.97
CA SER A 19 -30.70 -23.98 -29.62
C SER A 19 -31.00 -22.60 -30.19
N VAL A 20 -31.34 -21.64 -29.32
CA VAL A 20 -31.47 -20.23 -29.66
C VAL A 20 -30.06 -19.65 -29.73
N VAL A 21 -29.26 -20.12 -30.68
CA VAL A 21 -27.91 -19.59 -30.92
C VAL A 21 -27.85 -19.18 -32.38
N GLY A 22 -28.34 -17.97 -32.61
CA GLY A 22 -28.40 -17.36 -33.93
C GLY A 22 -28.58 -15.85 -33.83
N THR A 23 -27.96 -15.19 -32.83
CA THR A 23 -27.92 -13.73 -32.83
C THR A 23 -27.13 -13.31 -34.07
N PRO A 24 -27.72 -12.60 -35.04
CA PRO A 24 -27.00 -12.22 -36.24
C PRO A 24 -25.83 -11.32 -35.84
N ARG A 25 -24.64 -11.58 -36.38
CA ARG A 25 -23.39 -10.85 -36.09
C ARG A 25 -23.57 -9.32 -36.14
N ARG A 26 -24.50 -8.82 -36.96
CA ARG A 26 -24.89 -7.40 -37.04
C ARG A 26 -25.51 -6.85 -35.76
N LEU A 27 -26.39 -7.61 -35.08
CA LEU A 27 -26.96 -7.19 -33.80
C LEU A 27 -25.90 -7.17 -32.70
N ALA A 28 -24.98 -8.15 -32.69
CA ALA A 28 -23.85 -8.17 -31.76
C ALA A 28 -22.92 -6.96 -31.96
N VAL A 29 -22.59 -6.63 -33.22
CA VAL A 29 -21.78 -5.43 -33.54
C VAL A 29 -22.51 -4.15 -33.17
N LEU A 30 -23.83 -4.04 -33.41
CA LEU A 30 -24.61 -2.86 -33.04
C LEU A 30 -24.63 -2.63 -31.52
N PHE A 31 -24.73 -3.71 -30.72
CA PHE A 31 -24.67 -3.62 -29.27
C PHE A 31 -23.25 -3.34 -28.73
N LEU A 32 -22.21 -3.82 -29.42
CA LEU A 32 -20.82 -3.62 -29.02
C LEU A 32 -20.26 -2.27 -29.46
N MET A 33 -20.81 -1.67 -30.53
CA MET A 33 -20.31 -0.44 -31.14
C MET A 33 -20.25 0.75 -30.16
N PRO A 34 -21.26 1.05 -29.32
CA PRO A 34 -21.17 2.13 -28.34
C PRO A 34 -20.01 1.96 -27.35
N ALA A 35 -19.80 0.73 -26.87
CA ALA A 35 -18.70 0.41 -25.97
C ALA A 35 -17.34 0.56 -26.66
N LEU A 36 -17.22 0.11 -27.92
CA LEU A 36 -15.99 0.26 -28.71
C LEU A 36 -15.69 1.73 -29.05
N VAL A 37 -16.71 2.53 -29.34
CA VAL A 37 -16.54 3.97 -29.58
C VAL A 37 -16.06 4.66 -28.31
N LEU A 38 -16.67 4.38 -27.15
CA LEU A 38 -16.22 4.94 -25.87
C LEU A 38 -14.80 4.49 -25.52
N LEU A 39 -14.48 3.20 -25.67
CA LEU A 39 -13.13 2.68 -25.43
C LEU A 39 -12.11 3.32 -26.37
N GLY A 40 -12.47 3.45 -27.65
CA GLY A 40 -11.65 4.11 -28.67
C GLY A 40 -11.37 5.57 -28.31
N ALA A 41 -12.40 6.33 -27.96
CA ALA A 41 -12.28 7.75 -27.66
C ALA A 41 -11.60 8.04 -26.30
N LEU A 42 -11.89 7.24 -25.27
CA LEU A 42 -11.43 7.51 -23.91
C LEU A 42 -10.12 6.82 -23.53
N VAL A 43 -9.74 5.74 -24.23
CA VAL A 43 -8.54 4.96 -23.90
C VAL A 43 -7.59 4.91 -25.09
N VAL A 44 -8.05 4.48 -26.25
CA VAL A 44 -7.15 4.27 -27.41
C VAL A 44 -6.64 5.60 -27.96
N TYR A 45 -7.50 6.61 -28.07
CA TYR A 45 -7.13 7.94 -28.54
C TYR A 45 -6.08 8.61 -27.65
N PRO A 46 -6.25 8.73 -26.31
CA PRO A 46 -5.21 9.33 -25.48
C PRO A 46 -3.90 8.53 -25.49
N ILE A 47 -3.94 7.20 -25.62
CA ILE A 47 -2.71 6.39 -25.77
C ILE A 47 -1.99 6.73 -27.08
N GLY A 48 -2.71 6.75 -28.21
CA GLY A 48 -2.12 7.12 -29.49
C GLY A 48 -1.56 8.55 -29.46
N TYR A 49 -2.30 9.48 -28.86
CA TYR A 49 -1.87 10.85 -28.69
C TYR A 49 -0.61 10.98 -27.82
N THR A 50 -0.51 10.25 -26.69
CA THR A 50 0.67 10.28 -25.83
C THR A 50 1.89 9.64 -26.49
N LEU A 51 1.69 8.57 -27.28
CA LEU A 51 2.77 7.94 -28.06
C LEU A 51 3.31 8.86 -29.17
N VAL A 52 2.45 9.63 -29.82
CA VAL A 52 2.91 10.64 -30.78
C VAL A 52 3.60 11.78 -30.03
N ARG A 53 3.00 12.29 -28.95
CA ARG A 53 3.57 13.37 -28.10
C ARG A 53 4.92 13.00 -27.50
N SER A 54 5.19 11.73 -27.16
CA SER A 54 6.48 11.31 -26.60
C SER A 54 7.64 11.41 -27.60
N LEU A 55 7.35 11.59 -28.89
CA LEU A 55 8.36 11.85 -29.93
C LEU A 55 8.68 13.35 -30.10
N PHE A 56 7.94 14.22 -29.43
CA PHE A 56 8.17 15.66 -29.43
C PHE A 56 8.80 16.11 -28.11
N ASP A 57 9.43 17.28 -28.11
CA ASP A 57 9.96 17.93 -26.91
C ASP A 57 8.86 18.20 -25.87
N ALA A 58 9.23 18.53 -24.62
CA ALA A 58 8.31 18.83 -23.52
C ALA A 58 7.26 19.90 -23.89
N GLY A 59 7.65 20.89 -24.71
CA GLY A 59 6.74 21.91 -25.24
C GLY A 59 5.83 21.43 -26.39
N GLY A 60 6.16 20.32 -27.04
CA GLY A 60 5.43 19.79 -28.20
C GLY A 60 5.64 20.54 -29.50
N SER A 61 6.61 21.48 -29.54
CA SER A 61 6.92 22.31 -30.70
C SER A 61 7.90 21.68 -31.67
N GLU A 62 8.83 20.86 -31.16
CA GLU A 62 9.90 20.26 -31.95
C GLU A 62 9.85 18.73 -31.89
N PHE A 63 10.08 18.07 -33.03
CA PHE A 63 10.15 16.62 -33.11
C PHE A 63 11.56 16.16 -32.74
N VAL A 64 11.71 15.58 -31.55
CA VAL A 64 12.99 15.07 -31.01
C VAL A 64 13.18 13.57 -31.22
N GLY A 65 12.21 12.91 -31.86
CA GLY A 65 12.25 11.48 -32.16
C GLY A 65 12.38 10.64 -30.88
N LEU A 66 13.45 9.86 -30.77
CA LEU A 66 13.70 9.00 -29.60
C LEU A 66 14.54 9.67 -28.49
N GLY A 67 14.80 10.98 -28.59
CA GLY A 67 15.62 11.71 -27.60
C GLY A 67 15.12 11.55 -26.16
N ASN A 68 13.81 11.70 -25.94
CA ASN A 68 13.19 11.51 -24.62
C ASN A 68 13.39 10.10 -24.05
N TYR A 69 13.46 9.08 -24.91
CA TYR A 69 13.68 7.71 -24.47
C TYR A 69 15.14 7.48 -24.07
N ALA A 70 16.09 8.12 -24.75
CA ALA A 70 17.50 8.06 -24.36
C ALA A 70 17.72 8.70 -22.98
N GLU A 71 17.06 9.84 -22.71
CA GLU A 71 17.12 10.53 -21.43
C GLU A 71 16.68 9.65 -20.25
N VAL A 72 15.59 8.89 -20.42
CA VAL A 72 15.10 7.91 -19.42
C VAL A 72 16.17 6.88 -19.02
N PHE A 73 17.06 6.51 -19.94
CA PHE A 73 18.12 5.54 -19.68
C PHE A 73 19.45 6.17 -19.23
N THR A 74 19.59 7.49 -19.34
CA THR A 74 20.83 8.18 -18.96
C THR A 74 20.68 8.99 -17.67
N ASP A 75 19.47 9.44 -17.33
CA ASP A 75 19.20 10.23 -16.14
C ASP A 75 19.22 9.33 -14.87
N PRO A 76 20.16 9.57 -13.94
CA PRO A 76 20.25 8.81 -12.69
C PRO A 76 18.98 8.86 -11.84
N ASP A 77 18.28 9.99 -11.79
CA ASP A 77 17.09 10.17 -10.96
C ASP A 77 15.91 9.37 -11.52
N ILE A 78 15.74 9.38 -12.84
CA ILE A 78 14.74 8.55 -13.52
C ILE A 78 15.03 7.06 -13.30
N LEU A 79 16.29 6.64 -13.44
CA LEU A 79 16.68 5.24 -13.23
C LEU A 79 16.43 4.78 -11.78
N VAL A 80 16.70 5.63 -10.79
CA VAL A 80 16.38 5.34 -9.38
C VAL A 80 14.87 5.21 -9.19
N ALA A 81 14.07 6.12 -9.76
CA ALA A 81 12.62 6.06 -9.68
C ALA A 81 12.04 4.80 -10.36
N VAL A 82 12.55 4.43 -11.54
CA VAL A 82 12.15 3.22 -12.26
C VAL A 82 12.52 1.96 -11.47
N ARG A 83 13.73 1.88 -10.93
CA ARG A 83 14.17 0.76 -10.09
C ARG A 83 13.30 0.61 -8.85
N ASN A 84 13.02 1.71 -8.15
CA ASN A 84 12.18 1.69 -6.95
C ASN A 84 10.75 1.24 -7.28
N ASN A 85 10.17 1.75 -8.36
CA ASN A 85 8.85 1.31 -8.83
C ASN A 85 8.85 -0.18 -9.22
N ALA A 86 9.87 -0.65 -9.93
CA ALA A 86 9.98 -2.06 -10.30
C ALA A 86 10.07 -2.97 -9.06
N ILE A 87 10.83 -2.57 -8.04
CA ILE A 87 10.89 -3.27 -6.75
C ILE A 87 9.49 -3.30 -6.10
N TRP A 88 8.78 -2.17 -6.05
CA TRP A 88 7.45 -2.11 -5.45
C TRP A 88 6.41 -2.95 -6.19
N VAL A 89 6.41 -2.92 -7.53
CA VAL A 89 5.51 -3.73 -8.37
C VAL A 89 5.74 -5.23 -8.18
N ALA A 90 6.96 -5.66 -7.89
CA ALA A 90 7.25 -7.07 -7.61
C ALA A 90 6.99 -7.44 -6.15
N VAL A 91 7.54 -6.67 -5.21
CA VAL A 91 7.57 -7.01 -3.78
C VAL A 91 6.19 -6.88 -3.15
N ALA A 92 5.46 -5.79 -3.39
CA ALA A 92 4.19 -5.57 -2.70
C ALA A 92 3.12 -6.63 -3.04
N PRO A 93 2.85 -6.96 -4.32
CA PRO A 93 1.91 -8.04 -4.64
C PRO A 93 2.38 -9.40 -4.14
N THR A 94 3.68 -9.69 -4.20
CA THR A 94 4.25 -10.96 -3.74
C THR A 94 4.04 -11.14 -2.24
N VAL A 95 4.41 -10.12 -1.45
CA VAL A 95 4.24 -10.14 0.01
C VAL A 95 2.77 -10.19 0.39
N ALA A 96 1.92 -9.34 -0.23
CA ALA A 96 0.49 -9.33 0.02
C ALA A 96 -0.17 -10.68 -0.29
N THR A 97 0.19 -11.32 -1.41
CA THR A 97 -0.33 -12.63 -1.81
C THR A 97 0.18 -13.73 -0.89
N ALA A 98 1.46 -13.73 -0.52
CA ALA A 98 2.03 -14.70 0.39
C ALA A 98 1.36 -14.64 1.77
N LEU A 99 1.24 -13.44 2.34
CA LEU A 99 0.54 -13.22 3.61
C LEU A 99 -0.93 -13.61 3.52
N GLY A 100 -1.62 -13.22 2.44
CA GLY A 100 -3.01 -13.59 2.19
C GLY A 100 -3.21 -15.10 2.14
N LEU A 101 -2.29 -15.84 1.52
CA LEU A 101 -2.32 -17.30 1.45
C LEU A 101 -2.07 -17.94 2.82
N VAL A 102 -1.08 -17.45 3.57
CA VAL A 102 -0.81 -17.91 4.94
C VAL A 102 -2.07 -17.74 5.79
N PHE A 103 -2.69 -16.55 5.77
CA PHE A 103 -3.92 -16.30 6.50
C PHE A 103 -5.09 -17.17 6.02
N ALA A 104 -5.22 -17.40 4.72
CA ALA A 104 -6.26 -18.27 4.17
C ALA A 104 -6.17 -19.69 4.73
N VAL A 105 -4.96 -20.27 4.76
CA VAL A 105 -4.71 -21.63 5.27
C VAL A 105 -4.90 -21.70 6.78
N LEU A 106 -4.40 -20.72 7.54
CA LEU A 106 -4.57 -20.68 9.00
C LEU A 106 -6.05 -20.59 9.40
N THR A 107 -6.83 -19.82 8.65
CA THR A 107 -8.25 -19.59 8.94
C THR A 107 -9.12 -20.81 8.64
N GLU A 108 -8.69 -21.70 7.75
CA GLU A 108 -9.44 -22.92 7.39
C GLU A 108 -9.64 -23.87 8.58
N ARG A 109 -8.74 -23.81 9.58
CA ARG A 109 -8.83 -24.62 10.81
C ARG A 109 -9.67 -23.99 11.93
N ILE A 110 -10.16 -22.76 11.76
CA ILE A 110 -10.84 -21.99 12.82
C ILE A 110 -12.35 -21.95 12.56
N SER A 111 -13.15 -22.37 13.55
CA SER A 111 -14.63 -22.37 13.48
C SER A 111 -15.27 -20.97 13.33
N TRP A 112 -14.53 -19.91 13.68
CA TRP A 112 -14.91 -18.50 13.53
C TRP A 112 -14.25 -17.80 12.33
N GLY A 113 -13.83 -18.56 11.30
CA GLY A 113 -13.06 -18.03 10.18
C GLY A 113 -13.71 -16.85 9.42
N THR A 114 -15.03 -16.71 9.47
CA THR A 114 -15.75 -15.56 8.89
C THR A 114 -15.43 -14.25 9.60
N ALA A 115 -15.39 -14.23 10.93
CA ALA A 115 -15.06 -13.02 11.69
C ALA A 115 -13.61 -12.57 11.44
N PHE A 116 -12.69 -13.54 11.36
CA PHE A 116 -11.29 -13.25 11.03
C PHE A 116 -11.13 -12.65 9.64
N LYS A 117 -11.79 -13.23 8.61
CA LYS A 117 -11.82 -12.67 7.25
C LYS A 117 -12.35 -11.24 7.25
N LEU A 118 -13.44 -10.96 7.97
CA LEU A 118 -13.99 -9.62 8.06
C LEU A 118 -13.00 -8.61 8.64
N VAL A 119 -12.27 -8.94 9.70
CA VAL A 119 -11.26 -8.05 10.30
C VAL A 119 -10.08 -7.83 9.34
N VAL A 120 -9.57 -8.89 8.70
CA VAL A 120 -8.45 -8.79 7.75
C VAL A 120 -8.82 -8.01 6.49
N PHE A 121 -10.08 -8.10 6.03
CA PHE A 121 -10.58 -7.38 4.87
C PHE A 121 -11.16 -6.00 5.18
N MET A 122 -11.45 -5.70 6.46
CA MET A 122 -11.97 -4.40 6.91
C MET A 122 -11.17 -3.21 6.35
N PRO A 123 -9.82 -3.23 6.31
CA PRO A 123 -9.05 -2.10 5.81
C PRO A 123 -9.33 -1.76 4.34
N MET A 124 -9.78 -2.72 3.51
CA MET A 124 -10.12 -2.43 2.10
C MET A 124 -11.34 -1.50 1.96
N ALA A 125 -12.16 -1.39 3.00
CA ALA A 125 -13.28 -0.45 3.03
C ALA A 125 -12.84 0.98 3.40
N ILE A 126 -11.61 1.16 3.89
CA ILE A 126 -11.07 2.46 4.25
C ILE A 126 -10.61 3.17 2.97
N SER A 127 -11.00 4.43 2.81
CA SER A 127 -10.54 5.23 1.65
C SER A 127 -9.05 5.51 1.76
N MET A 128 -8.37 5.64 0.61
CA MET A 128 -6.95 5.99 0.59
C MET A 128 -6.66 7.32 1.30
N LEU A 129 -7.57 8.28 1.22
CA LEU A 129 -7.44 9.55 1.95
C LEU A 129 -7.47 9.32 3.47
N ALA A 130 -8.43 8.54 3.97
CA ALA A 130 -8.53 8.24 5.40
C ALA A 130 -7.30 7.46 5.88
N ALA A 131 -6.85 6.47 5.12
CA ALA A 131 -5.62 5.74 5.41
C ALA A 131 -4.42 6.69 5.48
N GLY A 132 -4.27 7.62 4.54
CA GLY A 132 -3.22 8.64 4.56
C GLY A 132 -3.25 9.53 5.81
N ILE A 133 -4.44 9.95 6.24
CA ILE A 133 -4.60 10.75 7.47
C ILE A 133 -4.23 9.92 8.70
N ILE A 134 -4.70 8.66 8.79
CA ILE A 134 -4.37 7.75 9.89
C ILE A 134 -2.85 7.56 9.97
N PHE A 135 -2.19 7.25 8.86
CA PHE A 135 -0.73 7.09 8.82
C PHE A 135 -0.03 8.38 9.24
N ARG A 136 -0.47 9.53 8.73
CA ARG A 136 0.10 10.83 9.15
C ARG A 136 -0.02 11.05 10.65
N LEU A 137 -1.17 10.77 11.25
CA LEU A 137 -1.38 10.91 12.69
C LEU A 137 -0.55 9.90 13.51
N VAL A 138 -0.44 8.66 13.03
CA VAL A 138 0.34 7.61 13.69
C VAL A 138 1.84 7.96 13.69
N TYR A 139 2.34 8.48 12.57
CA TYR A 139 3.75 8.87 12.37
C TYR A 139 4.01 10.36 12.61
N GLU A 140 3.08 11.08 13.26
CA GLU A 140 3.28 12.48 13.61
C GLU A 140 4.50 12.60 14.52
N GLN A 141 5.39 13.54 14.21
CA GLN A 141 6.71 13.63 14.86
C GLN A 141 6.63 14.15 16.31
N ASP A 142 5.54 14.84 16.64
CA ASP A 142 5.27 15.37 17.98
C ASP A 142 4.96 14.20 18.95
N PRO A 143 5.78 13.93 19.99
CA PRO A 143 5.61 12.82 20.92
C PRO A 143 4.25 12.79 21.61
N ASP A 144 3.65 13.96 21.83
CA ASP A 144 2.37 14.09 22.55
C ASP A 144 1.16 13.82 21.63
N LYS A 145 1.38 13.74 20.31
CA LYS A 145 0.32 13.55 19.30
C LYS A 145 0.51 12.29 18.45
N GLY A 146 1.75 11.85 18.24
CA GLY A 146 2.11 10.69 17.45
C GLY A 146 1.95 9.39 18.23
N ILE A 147 0.96 8.57 17.85
CA ILE A 147 0.65 7.31 18.53
C ILE A 147 1.86 6.36 18.53
N ALA A 148 2.61 6.29 17.43
CA ALA A 148 3.78 5.40 17.35
C ALA A 148 4.90 5.87 18.28
N ASN A 149 5.16 7.18 18.35
CA ASN A 149 6.23 7.71 19.21
C ASN A 149 5.85 7.61 20.70
N ALA A 150 4.59 7.89 21.05
CA ALA A 150 4.08 7.72 22.40
C ALA A 150 4.19 6.28 22.91
N VAL A 151 3.94 5.28 22.06
CA VAL A 151 4.13 3.85 22.40
C VAL A 151 5.61 3.53 22.63
N VAL A 152 6.51 4.02 21.78
CA VAL A 152 7.96 3.81 21.95
C VAL A 152 8.48 4.45 23.24
N VAL A 153 8.09 5.69 23.52
CA VAL A 153 8.46 6.41 24.75
C VAL A 153 7.89 5.70 25.98
N GLY A 154 6.61 5.29 25.97
CA GLY A 154 6.03 4.57 27.10
C GLY A 154 6.68 3.22 27.38
N VAL A 155 7.08 2.48 26.35
CA VAL A 155 7.87 1.24 26.50
C VAL A 155 9.26 1.56 27.03
N HIS A 156 9.93 2.59 26.48
CA HIS A 156 11.25 3.03 26.95
C HIS A 156 11.22 3.43 28.43
N ASP A 157 10.25 4.22 28.85
CA ASP A 157 10.09 4.70 30.23
C ASP A 157 9.71 3.58 31.22
N THR A 158 9.22 2.45 30.72
CA THR A 158 9.02 1.24 31.54
C THR A 158 10.36 0.57 31.90
N PHE A 159 11.39 0.74 31.07
CA PHE A 159 12.71 0.14 31.24
C PHE A 159 13.81 1.15 31.63
N ALA A 160 13.54 2.45 31.52
CA ALA A 160 14.44 3.54 31.91
C ALA A 160 13.68 4.48 32.84
N GLU A 161 14.20 4.66 34.07
CA GLU A 161 13.58 5.53 35.07
C GLU A 161 13.49 6.97 34.55
N ALA A 162 12.31 7.59 34.64
CA ALA A 162 12.04 8.90 34.06
C ALA A 162 13.00 9.94 34.65
N SER A 163 13.95 10.41 33.84
CA SER A 163 14.81 11.53 34.22
C SER A 163 13.93 12.77 34.39
N ALA A 164 14.10 13.52 35.48
CA ALA A 164 13.32 14.74 35.77
C ALA A 164 13.37 15.81 34.67
N TYR A 165 14.30 15.69 33.71
CA TYR A 165 14.44 16.56 32.54
C TYR A 165 14.73 15.73 31.27
N PRO A 166 13.69 15.21 30.60
CA PRO A 166 13.83 14.40 29.40
C PRO A 166 14.54 15.18 28.29
N GLY A 167 15.67 14.66 27.80
CA GLY A 167 16.44 15.27 26.71
C GLY A 167 17.44 16.35 27.12
N ALA A 168 17.45 16.79 28.39
CA ALA A 168 18.42 17.77 28.88
C ALA A 168 19.83 17.17 28.90
N ARG A 169 20.71 17.66 28.03
CA ARG A 169 22.12 17.27 27.98
C ARG A 169 22.96 18.41 28.58
N PRO A 170 24.01 18.11 29.35
CA PRO A 170 24.94 19.15 29.75
C PRO A 170 25.53 19.81 28.50
N ARG A 171 25.57 21.14 28.48
CA ARG A 171 26.22 21.89 27.40
C ARG A 171 27.65 21.33 27.20
N PRO A 172 28.11 21.07 25.96
CA PRO A 172 29.46 20.54 25.71
C PRO A 172 30.57 21.37 26.37
N ASP A 173 30.37 22.69 26.47
CA ASP A 173 31.30 23.66 27.09
C ASP A 173 30.88 24.03 28.54
N GLY A 174 30.03 23.22 29.17
CA GLY A 174 29.43 23.49 30.47
C GLY A 174 30.30 23.10 31.67
N VAL A 175 29.87 23.52 32.86
CA VAL A 175 30.57 23.32 34.14
C VAL A 175 30.39 21.89 34.71
N LEU A 176 29.62 21.05 34.02
CA LEU A 176 29.24 19.69 34.45
C LEU A 176 30.14 18.65 33.78
N LYS A 177 30.82 17.83 34.56
CA LYS A 177 31.69 16.74 34.06
C LYS A 177 31.06 15.37 34.30
N PRO A 178 31.18 14.42 33.37
CA PRO A 178 30.68 13.06 33.57
C PRO A 178 31.44 12.38 34.72
N SER A 179 30.72 11.76 35.64
CA SER A 179 31.22 11.18 36.89
C SER A 179 31.15 9.64 36.94
N GLY A 180 30.87 8.98 35.81
CA GLY A 180 30.60 7.53 35.77
C GLY A 180 29.13 7.20 36.04
N ASP A 181 28.65 6.07 35.51
CA ASP A 181 27.26 5.59 35.61
C ASP A 181 26.18 6.58 35.13
N GLY A 182 26.53 7.51 34.24
CA GLY A 182 25.60 8.52 33.68
C GLY A 182 25.38 9.73 34.58
N ALA A 183 26.02 9.80 35.75
CA ALA A 183 25.96 10.96 36.64
C ALA A 183 26.88 12.10 36.16
N PHE A 184 26.49 13.35 36.43
CA PHE A 184 27.32 14.54 36.17
C PHE A 184 27.64 15.26 37.48
N THR A 185 28.90 15.65 37.66
CA THR A 185 29.36 16.44 38.82
C THR A 185 29.58 17.89 38.44
N ALA A 186 29.09 18.79 39.29
CA ALA A 186 29.36 20.23 39.17
C ALA A 186 30.78 20.55 39.66
N ALA A 187 31.46 21.44 38.95
CA ALA A 187 32.82 21.86 39.34
C ALA A 187 32.88 22.66 40.66
N SER A 188 31.75 23.06 41.25
CA SER A 188 31.71 23.82 42.51
C SER A 188 30.65 23.27 43.47
N PRO A 189 30.96 23.14 44.77
CA PRO A 189 29.99 22.69 45.77
C PRO A 189 28.88 23.72 45.94
N ALA A 190 27.63 23.31 45.71
CA ALA A 190 26.46 24.15 45.93
C ALA A 190 26.24 24.35 47.44
N ARG A 191 25.89 25.58 47.85
CA ARG A 191 25.55 25.89 49.24
C ARG A 191 24.03 26.04 49.38
N PRO A 192 23.44 25.63 50.51
CA PRO A 192 22.03 25.86 50.78
C PRO A 192 21.70 27.36 50.68
N GLY A 193 20.72 27.72 49.86
CA GLY A 193 20.26 29.10 49.68
C GLY A 193 20.96 29.90 48.57
N SER A 194 21.98 29.37 47.90
CA SER A 194 22.55 29.99 46.69
C SER A 194 22.02 29.33 45.43
N PRO A 195 21.56 30.09 44.41
CA PRO A 195 21.19 29.51 43.12
C PRO A 195 22.41 28.86 42.48
N ALA A 196 22.23 27.65 41.93
CA ALA A 196 23.25 26.90 41.22
C ALA A 196 22.84 26.79 39.74
N ASP A 197 23.62 27.40 38.85
CA ASP A 197 23.32 27.41 37.42
C ASP A 197 23.77 26.09 36.77
N LEU A 198 22.79 25.24 36.45
CA LEU A 198 23.01 24.01 35.71
C LEU A 198 22.86 24.29 34.22
N ALA A 199 23.98 24.41 33.51
CA ALA A 199 24.02 24.67 32.07
C ALA A 199 23.60 23.43 31.25
N LEU A 200 22.29 23.17 31.20
CA LEU A 200 21.66 22.14 30.41
C LEU A 200 21.18 22.72 29.05
N VAL A 201 21.18 21.90 28.00
CA VAL A 201 20.74 22.20 26.62
C VAL A 201 19.77 21.12 26.17
#